data_AF-A0A1X9MHW6-F1
#
_entry.id   AF-A0A1X9MHW6-F1
#
_cell.length_a   1.000
_cell.length_b   1.000
_cell.length_c   1.000
_cell.angle_alpha   90.00
_cell.angle_beta   90.00
_cell.angle_gamma   90.00
#
_symmetry.space_group_name_H-M   'P 1'
#
loop_
_entity.id
_entity.type
_entity.pdbx_description
1 polymer ?
#
loop_
_entity_poly.entity_id
_entity_poly.type
_entity_poly.pdbx_seq_one_letter_code
_entity_poly.pdbx_strand_id
1 'polypeptide(L)'
;MDSAYLHNSVFNIELKRRELEQRNLARSEVKRWFEDNYRVFSKKSAFTCLCCNKPVNMNLTKDEGRPFYFRRNDESECSYSENTKTYDKHVSKLEDKSKKDIGLTIFREKLEGELKPYNVEIERGYHYKKKLSFIPDFIIKFPNSEEHWAIDYFTAIDQGLTSGSYARHLSKRMKTYKEEGFKPFSFVDYSWLSFLEETNKGTLLTAETYVTSKTHEDYQWDTFLEQNMQGRLLDFFTKVTGATMREFNSRSIAYVDVFNRLCTIFRFIPIAQHDRNITFYKLSSSEIPLAQALAMNADHNHFVLSKENEDDRRNDFLNALFEKKQQFELEQQGLREEQGRTKAEEERVKQEEKKQRSRLRAEAAEMQMLRQRAEELEDEQVEREMQERARRAALRPIEEHPEYWNERSRRNSKYSNYTYQQNPSITTHEKTEDSIEKKKKEKVRDLLLSQPITGELYIDGDKKSWRIVILKWINENQSGDSLVVSLQKIISHMKSEGISFNQSDKLVKYTIKHFLEFYRKTIKTELKKMIELNIKE
;
A
#
# COMPACT_ATOMS: atom_id res chain seq x y z
N MET A 1 -28.27 -38.65 -3.28
CA MET A 1 -28.54 -37.87 -2.05
C MET A 1 -28.48 -38.84 -0.90
N ASP A 2 -27.79 -38.53 0.19
CA ASP A 2 -27.52 -39.53 1.23
C ASP A 2 -28.58 -39.48 2.35
N SER A 3 -29.44 -38.46 2.34
CA SER A 3 -30.52 -38.29 3.32
C SER A 3 -31.87 -38.04 2.65
N ALA A 4 -32.95 -38.52 3.29
CA ALA A 4 -34.34 -38.31 2.90
C ALA A 4 -35.24 -38.23 4.14
N TYR A 5 -36.43 -37.63 4.02
CA TYR A 5 -37.44 -37.74 5.06
C TYR A 5 -38.12 -39.10 4.99
N LEU A 6 -38.28 -39.75 6.14
CA LEU A 6 -39.16 -40.89 6.34
C LEU A 6 -40.02 -40.58 7.56
N HIS A 7 -41.34 -40.47 7.37
CA HIS A 7 -42.28 -40.13 8.46
C HIS A 7 -41.85 -38.90 9.27
N ASN A 8 -41.52 -37.79 8.58
CA ASN A 8 -41.04 -36.53 9.17
C ASN A 8 -39.72 -36.61 9.94
N SER A 9 -39.00 -37.73 9.89
CA SER A 9 -37.65 -37.87 10.43
C SER A 9 -36.60 -37.93 9.31
N VAL A 10 -35.44 -37.32 9.52
CA VAL A 10 -34.34 -37.36 8.55
C VAL A 10 -33.62 -38.70 8.66
N PHE A 11 -33.66 -39.48 7.58
CA PHE A 11 -32.96 -40.75 7.47
C PHE A 11 -31.73 -40.61 6.57
N ASN A 12 -30.54 -40.78 7.13
CA ASN A 12 -29.28 -40.77 6.39
C ASN A 12 -28.83 -42.22 6.09
N ILE A 13 -28.90 -42.62 4.82
CA ILE A 13 -28.62 -43.98 4.37
C ILE A 13 -27.13 -44.34 4.49
N GLU A 14 -26.24 -43.39 4.25
CA GLU A 14 -24.79 -43.60 4.33
C GLU A 14 -24.31 -43.68 5.78
N LEU A 15 -24.85 -42.82 6.65
CA LEU A 15 -24.58 -42.91 8.08
C LEU A 15 -25.03 -44.26 8.61
N LYS A 16 -26.26 -44.69 8.27
CA LYS A 16 -26.79 -45.96 8.72
C LYS A 16 -26.03 -47.16 8.17
N ARG A 17 -25.56 -47.08 6.92
CA ARG A 17 -24.66 -48.09 6.33
C ARG A 17 -23.37 -48.21 7.12
N ARG A 18 -22.69 -47.10 7.42
CA ARG A 18 -21.43 -47.09 8.20
C ARG A 18 -21.63 -47.65 9.60
N GLU A 19 -22.73 -47.32 10.28
CA GLU A 19 -23.07 -47.90 11.58
C GLU A 19 -23.19 -49.43 11.54
N LEU A 20 -23.73 -49.99 10.45
CA LEU A 20 -23.87 -51.44 10.29
C LEU A 20 -22.54 -52.10 9.91
N GLU A 21 -21.76 -51.49 9.03
CA GLU A 21 -20.41 -51.97 8.69
C GLU A 21 -19.47 -51.95 9.90
N GLN A 22 -19.59 -50.95 10.80
CA GLN A 22 -18.87 -50.91 12.08
C GLN A 22 -19.23 -52.07 13.02
N ARG A 23 -20.39 -52.71 12.83
CA ARG A 23 -20.80 -53.93 13.56
C ARG A 23 -20.30 -55.21 12.87
N ASN A 24 -19.30 -55.09 11.98
CA ASN A 24 -18.72 -56.19 11.19
C ASN A 24 -19.71 -56.90 10.26
N LEU A 25 -20.81 -56.24 9.85
CA LEU A 25 -21.69 -56.78 8.81
C LEU A 25 -21.05 -56.61 7.44
N ALA A 26 -21.03 -57.68 6.65
CA ALA A 26 -20.56 -57.64 5.27
C ALA A 26 -21.51 -56.80 4.40
N ARG A 27 -21.00 -56.22 3.31
CA ARG A 27 -21.78 -55.33 2.41
C ARG A 27 -23.09 -55.95 1.92
N SER A 28 -23.07 -57.25 1.61
CA SER A 28 -24.23 -58.04 1.20
C SER A 28 -25.29 -58.15 2.31
N GLU A 29 -24.85 -58.31 3.56
CA GLU A 29 -25.70 -58.40 4.74
C GLU A 29 -26.30 -57.03 5.09
N VAL A 30 -25.50 -55.96 5.03
CA VAL A 30 -25.97 -54.58 5.18
C VAL A 30 -27.05 -54.27 4.14
N LYS A 31 -26.82 -54.66 2.88
CA LYS A 31 -27.82 -54.52 1.82
C LYS A 31 -29.10 -55.28 2.13
N ARG A 32 -28.99 -56.55 2.54
CA ARG A 32 -30.15 -57.38 2.92
C ARG A 32 -30.94 -56.73 4.06
N TRP A 33 -30.24 -56.20 5.05
CA TRP A 33 -30.85 -55.47 6.16
C TRP A 33 -31.64 -54.25 5.68
N PHE A 34 -31.10 -53.42 4.78
CA PHE A 34 -31.86 -52.31 4.18
C PHE A 34 -33.03 -52.81 3.34
N GLU A 35 -32.88 -53.95 2.65
CA GLU A 35 -33.97 -54.51 1.87
C GLU A 35 -35.13 -54.96 2.76
N ASP A 36 -34.85 -55.68 3.84
CA ASP A 36 -35.85 -56.22 4.74
C ASP A 36 -36.55 -55.11 5.56
N ASN A 37 -35.80 -54.09 6.01
CA ASN A 37 -36.33 -53.06 6.90
C ASN A 37 -36.89 -51.83 6.16
N TYR A 38 -36.34 -51.44 5.00
CA TYR A 38 -36.63 -50.15 4.38
C TYR A 38 -37.09 -50.22 2.91
N ARG A 39 -36.97 -51.36 2.21
CA ARG A 39 -37.34 -51.44 0.78
C ARG A 39 -38.82 -51.20 0.54
N VAL A 40 -39.68 -51.72 1.41
CA VAL A 40 -41.14 -51.56 1.27
C VAL A 40 -41.53 -50.09 1.36
N PHE A 41 -40.95 -49.34 2.30
CA PHE A 41 -41.15 -47.89 2.42
C PHE A 41 -40.72 -47.16 1.14
N SER A 42 -39.55 -47.53 0.59
CA SER A 42 -39.05 -46.99 -0.68
C SER A 42 -39.97 -47.29 -1.86
N LYS A 43 -40.48 -48.52 -1.98
CA LYS A 43 -41.44 -48.91 -3.03
C LYS A 43 -42.78 -48.17 -2.90
N LYS A 44 -43.21 -47.89 -1.66
CA LYS A 44 -44.40 -47.10 -1.36
C LYS A 44 -44.18 -45.59 -1.48
N SER A 45 -43.01 -45.14 -1.98
CA SER A 45 -42.69 -43.71 -2.10
C SER A 45 -42.76 -42.95 -0.77
N ALA A 46 -42.56 -43.65 0.35
CA ALA A 46 -42.63 -43.06 1.69
C ALA A 46 -41.40 -42.21 2.03
N PHE A 47 -40.28 -42.42 1.34
CA PHE A 47 -39.14 -41.53 1.40
C PHE A 47 -39.38 -40.30 0.52
N THR A 48 -39.20 -39.12 1.08
CA THR A 48 -39.27 -37.87 0.33
C THR A 48 -37.95 -37.12 0.38
N CYS A 49 -37.61 -36.46 -0.71
CA CYS A 49 -36.42 -35.62 -0.80
C CYS A 49 -36.53 -34.48 0.21
N LEU A 50 -35.48 -34.26 1.02
CA LEU A 50 -35.43 -33.18 2.02
C LEU A 50 -35.72 -31.79 1.43
N CYS A 51 -35.44 -31.61 0.15
CA CYS A 51 -35.35 -30.29 -0.48
C CYS A 51 -36.64 -29.89 -1.21
N CYS A 52 -37.34 -30.85 -1.81
CA CYS A 52 -38.53 -30.58 -2.61
C CYS A 52 -39.75 -31.40 -2.19
N ASN A 53 -39.61 -32.24 -1.16
CA ASN A 53 -40.62 -33.20 -0.71
C ASN A 53 -41.16 -34.16 -1.79
N LYS A 54 -40.52 -34.22 -2.96
CA LYS A 54 -40.85 -35.22 -3.99
C LYS A 54 -40.40 -36.61 -3.52
N PRO A 55 -41.14 -37.67 -3.87
CA PRO A 55 -40.74 -39.05 -3.62
C PRO A 55 -39.35 -39.41 -4.15
N VAL A 56 -38.61 -40.18 -3.36
CA VAL A 56 -37.30 -40.71 -3.71
C VAL A 56 -37.24 -42.22 -3.49
N ASN A 57 -36.45 -42.89 -4.31
CA ASN A 57 -36.16 -44.30 -4.20
C ASN A 57 -34.77 -44.51 -3.62
N MET A 58 -34.68 -45.45 -2.68
CA MET A 58 -33.44 -45.97 -2.15
C MET A 58 -32.72 -46.83 -3.20
N ASN A 59 -31.48 -46.47 -3.50
CA ASN A 59 -30.60 -47.22 -4.39
C ASN A 59 -29.44 -47.84 -3.60
N LEU A 60 -29.37 -49.18 -3.66
CA LEU A 60 -28.40 -50.00 -2.92
C LEU A 60 -27.42 -50.61 -3.91
N THR A 61 -26.27 -49.96 -4.09
CA THR A 61 -25.20 -50.37 -5.00
C THR A 61 -24.65 -51.75 -4.64
N LYS A 62 -24.27 -52.54 -5.65
CA LYS A 62 -23.66 -53.87 -5.45
C LYS A 62 -22.16 -53.79 -5.22
N ASP A 63 -21.49 -52.83 -5.86
CA ASP A 63 -20.04 -52.71 -5.85
C ASP A 63 -19.54 -52.16 -4.51
N GLU A 64 -18.51 -52.80 -3.96
CA GLU A 64 -17.77 -52.28 -2.81
C GLU A 64 -17.11 -50.94 -3.17
N GLY A 65 -17.15 -49.98 -2.24
CA GLY A 65 -16.64 -48.62 -2.44
C GLY A 65 -17.63 -47.62 -3.08
N ARG A 66 -18.77 -48.05 -3.63
CA ARG A 66 -19.82 -47.13 -4.11
C ARG A 66 -20.85 -46.84 -3.00
N PRO A 67 -21.23 -45.58 -2.72
CA PRO A 67 -22.20 -45.28 -1.67
C PRO A 67 -23.63 -45.76 -2.01
N PHE A 68 -24.43 -46.03 -0.98
CA PHE A 68 -25.89 -46.09 -1.07
C PHE A 68 -26.45 -44.66 -1.14
N TYR A 69 -27.52 -44.47 -1.89
CA TYR A 69 -28.08 -43.14 -2.07
C TYR A 69 -29.56 -43.18 -2.44
N PHE A 70 -30.25 -42.07 -2.19
CA PHE A 70 -31.58 -41.77 -2.71
C PHE A 70 -31.50 -41.13 -4.09
N ARG A 71 -32.34 -41.61 -5.01
CA ARG A 71 -32.56 -41.08 -6.37
C ARG A 71 -34.03 -40.67 -6.50
N ARG A 72 -34.32 -39.55 -7.15
CA ARG A 72 -35.73 -39.20 -7.47
C ARG A 72 -36.32 -40.20 -8.46
N ASN A 73 -37.62 -40.47 -8.33
CA ASN A 73 -38.33 -41.36 -9.26
C ASN A 73 -38.43 -40.79 -10.68
N ASP A 74 -38.45 -39.46 -10.82
CA ASP A 74 -38.57 -38.74 -12.10
C ASP A 74 -37.23 -38.55 -12.81
N GLU A 75 -36.14 -39.15 -12.32
CA GLU A 75 -34.76 -38.99 -12.78
C GLU A 75 -34.24 -37.52 -12.82
N SER A 76 -35.06 -36.56 -12.40
CA SER A 76 -34.69 -35.14 -12.39
C SER A 76 -33.63 -34.87 -11.32
N GLU A 77 -32.65 -34.03 -11.63
CA GLU A 77 -31.75 -33.55 -10.59
C GLU A 77 -32.52 -32.66 -9.60
N CYS A 78 -32.22 -32.83 -8.32
CA CYS A 78 -32.80 -32.01 -7.28
C CYS A 78 -32.20 -30.60 -7.30
N SER A 79 -33.00 -29.56 -7.10
CA SER A 79 -32.53 -28.18 -6.96
C SER A 79 -31.39 -28.09 -5.94
N TYR A 80 -31.49 -28.81 -4.82
CA TYR A 80 -30.39 -28.95 -3.86
C TYR A 80 -29.12 -29.55 -4.46
N SER A 81 -29.22 -30.64 -5.23
CA SER A 81 -28.05 -31.29 -5.83
C SER A 81 -27.37 -30.36 -6.84
N GLU A 82 -28.16 -29.65 -7.65
CA GLU A 82 -27.65 -28.67 -8.60
C GLU A 82 -27.04 -27.44 -7.91
N ASN A 83 -27.72 -26.91 -6.89
CA ASN A 83 -27.25 -25.78 -6.10
C ASN A 83 -25.96 -26.14 -5.36
N THR A 84 -25.85 -27.34 -4.78
CA THR A 84 -24.64 -27.82 -4.11
C THR A 84 -23.47 -27.91 -5.09
N LYS A 85 -23.65 -28.56 -6.25
CA LYS A 85 -22.61 -28.63 -7.29
C LYS A 85 -22.16 -27.23 -7.76
N THR A 86 -23.12 -26.32 -7.93
CA THR A 86 -22.84 -24.95 -8.39
C THR A 86 -22.11 -24.16 -7.31
N TYR A 87 -22.53 -24.29 -6.05
CA TYR A 87 -21.89 -23.67 -4.90
C TYR A 87 -20.45 -24.16 -4.72
N ASP A 88 -20.23 -25.48 -4.69
CA ASP A 88 -18.90 -26.09 -4.52
C ASP A 88 -17.97 -25.69 -5.66
N LYS A 89 -18.48 -25.61 -6.89
CA LYS A 89 -17.73 -25.14 -8.06
C LYS A 89 -17.34 -23.67 -7.93
N HIS A 90 -18.24 -22.82 -7.44
CA HIS A 90 -17.95 -21.41 -7.21
C HIS A 90 -16.92 -21.22 -6.11
N VAL A 91 -17.12 -21.83 -4.93
CA VAL A 91 -16.18 -21.74 -3.80
C VAL A 91 -14.80 -22.26 -4.19
N SER A 92 -14.71 -23.44 -4.80
CA SER A 92 -13.41 -24.03 -5.17
C SER A 92 -12.66 -23.24 -6.23
N LYS A 93 -13.37 -22.48 -7.06
CA LYS A 93 -12.75 -21.66 -8.12
C LYS A 93 -12.40 -20.26 -7.62
N LEU A 94 -13.28 -19.65 -6.82
CA LEU A 94 -13.31 -18.22 -6.57
C LEU A 94 -12.96 -17.80 -5.13
N GLU A 95 -12.83 -18.75 -4.21
CA GLU A 95 -12.67 -18.47 -2.78
C GLU A 95 -11.53 -19.32 -2.17
N ASP A 96 -11.03 -18.91 -1.00
CA ASP A 96 -10.16 -19.76 -0.17
C ASP A 96 -11.04 -20.74 0.61
N LYS A 97 -11.13 -21.97 0.11
CA LYS A 97 -12.00 -23.01 0.68
C LYS A 97 -11.75 -23.26 2.18
N SER A 98 -10.48 -23.26 2.62
CA SER A 98 -10.15 -23.56 4.02
C SER A 98 -10.68 -22.47 4.96
N LYS A 99 -10.36 -21.20 4.64
CA LYS A 99 -10.87 -20.05 5.40
C LYS A 99 -12.39 -19.95 5.33
N LYS A 100 -12.97 -20.22 4.15
CA LYS A 100 -14.41 -20.21 3.92
C LYS A 100 -15.10 -21.23 4.82
N ASP A 101 -14.66 -22.50 4.84
CA ASP A 101 -15.28 -23.55 5.65
C ASP A 101 -15.24 -23.25 7.15
N ILE A 102 -14.11 -22.71 7.64
CA ILE A 102 -13.95 -22.26 9.05
C ILE A 102 -14.89 -21.09 9.34
N GLY A 103 -14.88 -20.05 8.49
CA GLY A 103 -15.75 -18.89 8.62
C GLY A 103 -17.21 -19.29 8.66
N LEU A 104 -17.66 -20.10 7.70
CA LEU A 104 -19.02 -20.60 7.62
C LEU A 104 -19.46 -21.46 8.81
N THR A 105 -18.52 -22.06 9.54
CA THR A 105 -18.83 -22.77 10.78
C THR A 105 -19.09 -21.78 11.91
N ILE A 106 -18.22 -20.77 12.05
CA ILE A 106 -18.33 -19.72 13.07
C ILE A 106 -19.56 -18.83 12.83
N PHE A 107 -19.80 -18.40 11.59
CA PHE A 107 -21.00 -17.64 11.23
C PHE A 107 -22.27 -18.40 11.59
N ARG A 108 -22.31 -19.71 11.31
CA ARG A 108 -23.46 -20.55 11.67
C ARG A 108 -23.68 -20.60 13.18
N GLU A 109 -22.61 -20.85 13.95
CA GLU A 109 -22.65 -20.85 15.42
C GLU A 109 -23.22 -19.51 15.94
N LYS A 110 -22.75 -18.38 15.42
CA LYS A 110 -23.21 -17.05 15.86
C LYS A 110 -24.62 -16.73 15.43
N LEU A 111 -24.99 -17.01 14.17
CA LEU A 111 -26.36 -16.83 13.69
C LEU A 111 -27.35 -17.67 14.49
N GLU A 112 -27.05 -18.95 14.73
CA GLU A 112 -27.91 -19.82 15.53
C GLU A 112 -27.97 -19.38 17.00
N GLY A 113 -26.88 -18.86 17.56
CA GLY A 113 -26.85 -18.30 18.92
C GLY A 113 -27.71 -17.04 19.08
N GLU A 114 -27.57 -16.09 18.16
CA GLU A 114 -28.21 -14.78 18.24
C GLU A 114 -29.67 -14.80 17.75
N LEU A 115 -29.99 -15.57 16.71
CA LEU A 115 -31.28 -15.44 16.00
C LEU A 115 -32.30 -16.53 16.36
N LYS A 116 -31.85 -17.71 16.79
CA LYS A 116 -32.75 -18.83 17.13
C LYS A 116 -33.75 -18.52 18.27
N PRO A 117 -33.40 -17.71 19.30
CA PRO A 117 -34.38 -17.29 20.31
C PRO A 117 -35.59 -16.54 19.73
N TYR A 118 -35.46 -15.97 18.52
CA TYR A 118 -36.48 -15.18 17.85
C TYR A 118 -37.20 -15.96 16.73
N ASN A 119 -37.10 -17.29 16.71
CA ASN A 119 -37.71 -18.16 15.68
C ASN A 119 -37.33 -17.79 14.23
N VAL A 120 -36.13 -17.26 14.04
CA VAL A 120 -35.60 -16.95 12.71
C VAL A 120 -35.17 -18.25 12.02
N GLU A 121 -35.60 -18.44 10.78
CA GLU A 121 -35.15 -19.58 9.98
C GLU A 121 -33.79 -19.27 9.35
N ILE A 122 -32.80 -20.12 9.68
CA ILE A 122 -31.45 -20.06 9.11
C ILE A 122 -31.26 -21.31 8.25
N GLU A 123 -31.13 -21.13 6.95
CA GLU A 123 -30.85 -22.22 6.01
C GLU A 123 -29.55 -21.97 5.24
N ARG A 124 -28.85 -23.04 4.85
CA ARG A 124 -27.73 -22.93 3.90
C ARG A 124 -28.30 -22.56 2.54
N GLY A 125 -27.66 -21.66 1.78
CA GLY A 125 -28.23 -21.21 0.52
C GLY A 125 -28.43 -22.33 -0.52
N TYR A 126 -27.61 -23.38 -0.51
CA TYR A 126 -27.81 -24.54 -1.38
C TYR A 126 -29.02 -25.41 -1.00
N HIS A 127 -29.64 -25.20 0.18
CA HIS A 127 -30.91 -25.83 0.59
C HIS A 127 -32.13 -25.13 -0.01
N TYR A 128 -31.94 -23.99 -0.68
CA TYR A 128 -33.04 -23.24 -1.25
C TYR A 128 -33.83 -24.08 -2.26
N LYS A 129 -35.17 -24.02 -2.15
CA LYS A 129 -36.08 -24.89 -2.90
C LYS A 129 -35.98 -24.66 -4.41
N LYS A 130 -35.71 -23.43 -4.83
CA LYS A 130 -35.54 -23.04 -6.24
C LYS A 130 -34.09 -23.21 -6.68
N LYS A 131 -33.89 -23.53 -7.96
CA LYS A 131 -32.57 -23.52 -8.59
C LYS A 131 -32.06 -22.08 -8.67
N LEU A 132 -30.88 -21.82 -8.14
CA LEU A 132 -30.27 -20.50 -8.17
C LEU A 132 -29.05 -20.48 -9.09
N SER A 133 -28.87 -19.39 -9.83
CA SER A 133 -27.64 -19.18 -10.62
C SER A 133 -26.45 -18.80 -9.74
N PHE A 134 -26.72 -18.12 -8.62
CA PHE A 134 -25.75 -17.81 -7.58
C PHE A 134 -26.31 -18.22 -6.23
N ILE A 135 -25.53 -18.97 -5.47
CA ILE A 135 -25.98 -19.60 -4.23
C ILE A 135 -25.36 -18.83 -3.07
N PRO A 136 -26.16 -18.19 -2.21
CA PRO A 136 -25.64 -17.52 -1.02
C PRO A 136 -25.09 -18.52 -0.01
N ASP A 137 -24.25 -18.07 0.92
CA ASP A 137 -23.74 -18.96 1.97
C ASP A 137 -24.85 -19.34 2.96
N PHE A 138 -25.66 -18.35 3.35
CA PHE A 138 -26.85 -18.53 4.17
C PHE A 138 -28.03 -17.73 3.63
N ILE A 139 -29.23 -18.25 3.86
CA ILE A 139 -30.49 -17.54 3.68
C ILE A 139 -31.15 -17.43 5.05
N ILE A 140 -31.57 -16.22 5.40
CA ILE A 140 -32.21 -15.90 6.67
C ILE A 140 -33.62 -15.42 6.40
N LYS A 141 -34.60 -15.97 7.13
CA LYS A 141 -36.00 -15.55 7.05
C LYS A 141 -36.48 -15.15 8.44
N PHE A 142 -36.81 -13.88 8.59
CA PHE A 142 -37.38 -13.36 9.82
C PHE A 142 -38.88 -13.67 9.85
N PRO A 143 -39.47 -14.07 10.99
CA PRO A 143 -40.88 -14.47 11.05
C PRO A 143 -41.86 -13.33 10.73
N ASN A 144 -41.45 -12.08 10.99
CA ASN A 144 -42.27 -10.88 10.79
C ASN A 144 -41.88 -10.09 9.54
N SER A 145 -41.11 -10.69 8.62
CA SER A 145 -40.68 -10.03 7.39
C SER A 145 -40.91 -10.95 6.19
N GLU A 146 -41.44 -10.39 5.12
CA GLU A 146 -41.49 -11.07 3.81
C GLU A 146 -40.11 -11.09 3.14
N GLU A 147 -39.14 -10.38 3.69
CA GLU A 147 -37.81 -10.24 3.10
C GLU A 147 -36.90 -11.42 3.48
N HIS A 148 -36.27 -11.98 2.46
CA HIS A 148 -35.25 -13.00 2.61
C HIS A 148 -33.87 -12.36 2.55
N TRP A 149 -33.02 -12.64 3.52
CA TRP A 149 -31.66 -12.09 3.54
C TRP A 149 -30.67 -13.13 3.04
N ALA A 150 -29.78 -12.73 2.12
CA ALA A 150 -28.69 -13.54 1.61
C ALA A 150 -27.40 -13.08 2.28
N ILE A 151 -26.81 -13.94 3.13
CA ILE A 151 -25.54 -13.66 3.79
C ILE A 151 -24.41 -14.32 3.02
N ASP A 152 -23.36 -13.55 2.73
CA ASP A 152 -22.14 -14.03 2.09
C ASP A 152 -20.87 -13.56 2.81
N TYR A 153 -19.89 -14.45 2.92
CA TYR A 153 -18.55 -14.20 3.45
C TYR A 153 -17.48 -14.38 2.36
N PHE A 154 -16.92 -13.29 1.85
CA PHE A 154 -15.95 -13.29 0.75
C PHE A 154 -14.51 -13.41 1.28
N THR A 155 -13.75 -14.39 0.79
CA THR A 155 -12.41 -14.71 1.29
C THR A 155 -11.29 -14.42 0.30
N ALA A 156 -11.58 -14.35 -1.00
CA ALA A 156 -10.60 -14.05 -2.05
C ALA A 156 -11.15 -13.03 -3.05
N ILE A 157 -11.20 -11.76 -2.66
CA ILE A 157 -11.83 -10.69 -3.47
C ILE A 157 -10.95 -10.17 -4.61
N ASP A 158 -9.67 -10.58 -4.64
CA ASP A 158 -8.65 -10.23 -5.63
C ASP A 158 -8.64 -11.13 -6.88
N GLN A 159 -9.48 -12.17 -6.90
CA GLN A 159 -9.54 -13.11 -7.99
C GLN A 159 -9.75 -12.41 -9.35
N GLY A 160 -8.90 -12.74 -10.32
CA GLY A 160 -9.01 -12.15 -11.66
C GLY A 160 -8.78 -10.63 -11.69
N LEU A 161 -7.99 -10.08 -10.76
CA LEU A 161 -7.50 -8.69 -10.71
C LEU A 161 -7.11 -8.11 -12.08
N THR A 162 -6.50 -8.91 -12.97
CA THR A 162 -6.07 -8.51 -14.32
C THR A 162 -7.16 -8.59 -15.38
N SER A 163 -8.22 -9.38 -15.18
CA SER A 163 -9.35 -9.53 -16.12
C SER A 163 -10.65 -8.83 -15.70
N GLY A 164 -10.78 -8.43 -14.43
CA GLY A 164 -12.01 -7.85 -13.87
C GLY A 164 -13.19 -8.82 -13.90
N SER A 165 -12.91 -10.12 -14.08
CA SER A 165 -13.94 -11.15 -14.22
C SER A 165 -14.69 -11.38 -12.91
N TYR A 166 -14.00 -11.35 -11.77
CA TYR A 166 -14.62 -11.54 -10.47
C TYR A 166 -15.51 -10.35 -10.05
N ALA A 167 -15.07 -9.12 -10.31
CA ALA A 167 -15.91 -7.94 -10.09
C ALA A 167 -17.23 -8.01 -10.91
N ARG A 168 -17.15 -8.44 -12.18
CA ARG A 168 -18.34 -8.70 -13.02
C ARG A 168 -19.20 -9.84 -12.47
N HIS A 169 -18.57 -10.89 -11.94
CA HIS A 169 -19.26 -12.01 -11.30
C HIS A 169 -20.02 -11.56 -10.05
N LEU A 170 -19.40 -10.77 -9.16
CA LEU A 170 -20.05 -10.21 -7.98
C LEU A 170 -21.19 -9.25 -8.35
N SER A 171 -20.98 -8.37 -9.34
CA SER A 171 -22.04 -7.51 -9.85
C SER A 171 -23.27 -8.30 -10.31
N LYS A 172 -23.04 -9.39 -11.07
CA LYS A 172 -24.12 -10.28 -11.54
C LYS A 172 -24.77 -11.05 -10.39
N ARG A 173 -23.99 -11.49 -9.39
CA ARG A 173 -24.48 -12.15 -8.17
C ARG A 173 -25.42 -11.23 -7.39
N MET A 174 -24.98 -10.00 -7.08
CA MET A 174 -25.78 -9.03 -6.34
C MET A 174 -27.05 -8.62 -7.09
N LYS A 175 -26.98 -8.50 -8.42
CA LYS A 175 -28.17 -8.25 -9.25
C LYS A 175 -29.15 -9.43 -9.19
N THR A 176 -28.65 -10.66 -9.32
CA THR A 176 -29.48 -11.87 -9.27
C THR A 176 -30.16 -12.01 -7.91
N TYR A 177 -29.48 -11.66 -6.81
CA TYR A 177 -30.11 -11.66 -5.49
C TYR A 177 -31.30 -10.72 -5.41
N LYS A 178 -31.16 -9.48 -5.90
CA LYS A 178 -32.28 -8.55 -5.94
C LYS A 178 -33.43 -9.04 -6.83
N GLU A 179 -33.13 -9.64 -7.98
CA GLU A 179 -34.12 -10.24 -8.90
C GLU A 179 -34.86 -11.43 -8.25
N GLU A 180 -34.21 -12.17 -7.38
CA GLU A 180 -34.78 -13.30 -6.61
C GLU A 180 -35.43 -12.87 -5.29
N GLY A 181 -35.50 -11.57 -4.99
CA GLY A 181 -36.12 -11.03 -3.77
C GLY A 181 -35.23 -11.11 -2.52
N PHE A 182 -33.93 -11.39 -2.68
CA PHE A 182 -32.98 -11.42 -1.58
C PHE A 182 -32.39 -10.03 -1.27
N LYS A 183 -32.30 -9.68 0.01
CA LYS A 183 -31.48 -8.58 0.51
C LYS A 183 -30.06 -9.06 0.80
N PRO A 184 -29.04 -8.56 0.09
CA PRO A 184 -27.66 -8.99 0.31
C PRO A 184 -27.10 -8.40 1.60
N PHE A 185 -26.40 -9.22 2.36
CA PHE A 185 -25.63 -8.83 3.54
C PHE A 185 -24.26 -9.47 3.48
N SER A 186 -23.24 -8.66 3.23
CA SER A 186 -21.93 -9.14 2.79
C SER A 186 -20.86 -8.83 3.82
N PHE A 187 -19.98 -9.81 4.03
CA PHE A 187 -18.79 -9.71 4.86
C PHE A 187 -17.57 -10.03 4.02
N VAL A 188 -16.48 -9.30 4.22
CA VAL A 188 -15.21 -9.52 3.53
C VAL A 188 -14.17 -9.95 4.54
N ASP A 189 -13.30 -10.89 4.20
CA ASP A 189 -12.19 -11.30 5.07
C ASP A 189 -11.29 -10.09 5.40
N TYR A 190 -10.94 -9.94 6.69
CA TYR A 190 -10.20 -8.79 7.19
C TYR A 190 -8.83 -8.59 6.52
N SER A 191 -8.22 -9.66 5.98
CA SER A 191 -6.95 -9.55 5.26
C SER A 191 -7.00 -8.67 4.00
N TRP A 192 -8.21 -8.33 3.52
CA TRP A 192 -8.42 -7.42 2.40
C TRP A 192 -8.54 -5.94 2.77
N LEU A 193 -8.64 -5.60 4.06
CA LEU A 193 -8.69 -4.21 4.49
C LEU A 193 -7.36 -3.51 4.16
N SER A 194 -7.40 -2.59 3.21
CA SER A 194 -6.26 -1.76 2.83
C SER A 194 -6.50 -0.31 3.23
N PHE A 195 -5.93 0.11 4.36
CA PHE A 195 -6.14 1.42 4.96
C PHE A 195 -4.81 1.98 5.52
N LEU A 196 -4.61 3.28 5.36
CA LEU A 196 -3.44 4.03 5.81
C LEU A 196 -3.87 5.10 6.82
N GLU A 197 -3.52 4.90 8.09
CA GLU A 197 -3.94 5.73 9.22
C GLU A 197 -3.49 7.18 9.09
N GLU A 198 -2.26 7.42 8.64
CA GLU A 198 -1.64 8.75 8.60
C GLU A 198 -2.41 9.71 7.68
N THR A 199 -2.91 9.17 6.56
CA THR A 199 -3.68 9.95 5.58
C THR A 199 -5.18 9.80 5.75
N ASN A 200 -5.62 8.85 6.58
CA ASN A 200 -7.00 8.43 6.73
C ASN A 200 -7.65 7.99 5.40
N LYS A 201 -6.84 7.45 4.49
CA LYS A 201 -7.25 6.97 3.15
C LYS A 201 -7.06 5.46 3.05
N GLY A 202 -7.92 4.82 2.29
CA GLY A 202 -7.77 3.41 1.94
C GLY A 202 -8.05 3.16 0.46
N THR A 203 -7.86 1.91 0.04
CA THR A 203 -8.10 1.47 -1.33
C THR A 203 -9.03 0.27 -1.33
N LEU A 204 -10.08 0.34 -2.14
CA LEU A 204 -10.98 -0.76 -2.44
C LEU A 204 -10.74 -1.26 -3.85
N LEU A 205 -10.87 -2.57 -4.05
CA LEU A 205 -11.06 -3.14 -5.36
C LEU A 205 -12.48 -2.85 -5.87
N THR A 206 -12.65 -2.82 -7.19
CA THR A 206 -13.98 -2.69 -7.81
C THR A 206 -14.91 -3.83 -7.40
N ALA A 207 -14.35 -5.00 -7.04
CA ALA A 207 -15.11 -6.13 -6.50
C ALA A 207 -15.75 -5.79 -5.14
N GLU A 208 -15.02 -5.11 -4.25
CA GLU A 208 -15.48 -4.71 -2.92
C GLU A 208 -16.65 -3.72 -3.00
N THR A 209 -16.68 -2.85 -4.01
CA THR A 209 -17.75 -1.86 -4.11
C THR A 209 -19.11 -2.45 -4.49
N TYR A 210 -19.15 -3.66 -5.05
CA TYR A 210 -20.41 -4.38 -5.27
C TYR A 210 -20.97 -5.02 -4.01
N VAL A 211 -20.13 -5.30 -3.01
CA VAL A 211 -20.54 -5.89 -1.73
C VAL A 211 -20.74 -4.85 -0.63
N THR A 212 -20.45 -3.57 -0.93
CA THR A 212 -20.87 -2.45 -0.08
C THR A 212 -22.39 -2.32 -0.10
N SER A 213 -22.97 -2.01 1.06
CA SER A 213 -24.39 -1.71 1.19
C SER A 213 -24.57 -0.24 1.58
N LYS A 214 -25.65 0.38 1.11
CA LYS A 214 -26.07 1.70 1.57
C LYS A 214 -27.20 1.51 2.58
N THR A 215 -26.87 1.73 3.84
CA THR A 215 -27.77 1.57 4.98
C THR A 215 -28.39 2.91 5.37
N HIS A 216 -29.38 2.90 6.27
CA HIS A 216 -30.00 4.13 6.77
C HIS A 216 -28.95 5.11 7.35
N GLU A 217 -28.01 4.59 8.12
CA GLU A 217 -26.91 5.38 8.69
C GLU A 217 -26.02 6.02 7.61
N ASP A 218 -25.80 5.36 6.48
CA ASP A 218 -25.00 5.94 5.38
C ASP A 218 -25.70 7.17 4.78
N TYR A 219 -27.04 7.15 4.68
CA TYR A 219 -27.81 8.33 4.24
C TYR A 219 -27.79 9.45 5.28
N GLN A 220 -27.79 9.12 6.57
CA GLN A 220 -27.63 10.11 7.63
C GLN A 220 -26.25 10.76 7.58
N TRP A 221 -25.20 9.98 7.32
CA TRP A 221 -23.84 10.49 7.09
C TRP A 221 -23.79 11.45 5.89
N ASP A 222 -24.42 11.11 4.77
CA ASP A 222 -24.51 12.02 3.61
C ASP A 222 -25.17 13.34 3.99
N THR A 223 -26.33 13.27 4.64
CA THR A 223 -27.09 14.46 5.07
C THR A 223 -26.27 15.31 6.05
N PHE A 224 -25.60 14.68 7.02
CA PHE A 224 -24.76 15.35 7.99
C PHE A 224 -23.60 16.09 7.32
N LEU A 225 -22.93 15.46 6.35
CA LEU A 225 -21.81 16.04 5.64
C LEU A 225 -22.26 17.18 4.71
N GLU A 226 -23.39 17.06 4.02
CA GLU A 226 -23.96 18.14 3.21
C GLU A 226 -24.29 19.38 4.03
N GLN A 227 -24.79 19.19 5.25
CA GLN A 227 -25.15 20.28 6.15
C GLN A 227 -23.93 20.95 6.80
N ASN A 228 -22.92 20.17 7.20
CA ASN A 228 -21.81 20.67 8.01
C ASN A 228 -20.53 20.96 7.21
N MET A 229 -20.30 20.28 6.08
CA MET A 229 -19.13 20.51 5.22
C MET A 229 -19.42 21.51 4.11
N GLN A 230 -19.45 22.79 4.48
CA GLN A 230 -19.70 23.89 3.54
C GLN A 230 -18.55 24.90 3.48
N GLY A 231 -18.49 25.66 2.39
CA GLY A 231 -17.54 26.75 2.17
C GLY A 231 -16.08 26.35 2.37
N ARG A 232 -15.35 27.10 3.20
CA ARG A 232 -13.91 26.90 3.43
C ARG A 232 -13.54 25.53 3.99
N LEU A 233 -14.47 24.85 4.69
CA LEU A 233 -14.19 23.51 5.22
C LEU A 233 -14.24 22.46 4.10
N LEU A 234 -15.20 22.58 3.18
CA LEU A 234 -15.30 21.73 1.99
C LEU A 234 -14.08 21.90 1.08
N ASP A 235 -13.62 23.13 0.87
CA ASP A 235 -12.42 23.42 0.09
C ASP A 235 -11.18 22.76 0.70
N PHE A 236 -11.04 22.85 2.03
CA PHE A 236 -9.96 22.19 2.77
C PHE A 236 -10.04 20.67 2.64
N PHE A 237 -11.22 20.09 2.87
CA PHE A 237 -11.44 18.65 2.74
C PHE A 237 -11.08 18.17 1.33
N THR A 238 -11.55 18.84 0.29
CA THR A 238 -11.28 18.52 -1.11
C THR A 238 -9.79 18.60 -1.42
N LYS A 239 -9.11 19.63 -0.91
CA LYS A 239 -7.66 19.84 -1.09
C LYS A 239 -6.82 18.74 -0.43
N VAL A 240 -7.15 18.35 0.80
CA VAL A 240 -6.39 17.34 1.58
C VAL A 240 -6.67 15.92 1.07
N THR A 241 -7.94 15.64 0.75
CA THR A 241 -8.32 14.32 0.27
C THR A 241 -8.00 14.11 -1.20
N GLY A 242 -7.98 15.17 -2.01
CA GLY A 242 -7.96 15.08 -3.47
C GLY A 242 -9.29 14.57 -4.03
N ALA A 243 -10.38 14.73 -3.26
CA ALA A 243 -11.69 14.26 -3.68
C ALA A 243 -12.17 14.98 -4.94
N THR A 244 -12.79 14.23 -5.85
CA THR A 244 -13.36 14.74 -7.12
C THR A 244 -14.88 14.69 -7.15
N MET A 245 -15.48 14.39 -6.01
CA MET A 245 -16.90 14.12 -5.83
C MET A 245 -17.75 15.39 -5.92
N ARG A 246 -18.92 15.25 -6.55
CA ARG A 246 -19.94 16.31 -6.61
C ARG A 246 -20.91 16.26 -5.45
N GLU A 247 -21.16 15.07 -4.93
CA GLU A 247 -22.11 14.77 -3.86
C GLU A 247 -21.47 13.76 -2.90
N PHE A 248 -21.86 13.83 -1.63
CA PHE A 248 -21.44 12.84 -0.64
C PHE A 248 -22.13 11.51 -0.93
N ASN A 249 -21.35 10.43 -0.92
CA ASN A 249 -21.85 9.08 -1.15
C ASN A 249 -21.16 8.12 -0.18
N SER A 250 -21.51 8.31 1.08
CA SER A 250 -21.09 7.52 2.20
C SER A 250 -21.58 6.09 2.01
N ARG A 251 -20.71 5.15 2.33
CA ARG A 251 -20.96 3.72 2.23
C ARG A 251 -20.34 2.99 3.40
N SER A 252 -20.87 1.80 3.65
CA SER A 252 -20.34 0.88 4.63
C SER A 252 -19.88 -0.43 4.01
N ILE A 253 -18.83 -0.99 4.60
CA ILE A 253 -18.34 -2.34 4.33
C ILE A 253 -17.97 -3.00 5.66
N ALA A 254 -18.25 -4.29 5.79
CA ALA A 254 -17.96 -5.07 6.97
C ALA A 254 -16.81 -6.05 6.67
N TYR A 255 -15.70 -5.88 7.37
CA TYR A 255 -14.55 -6.79 7.35
C TYR A 255 -14.59 -7.71 8.55
N VAL A 256 -14.31 -9.00 8.39
CA VAL A 256 -14.40 -9.99 9.46
C VAL A 256 -13.08 -10.69 9.65
N ASP A 257 -12.59 -10.64 10.89
CA ASP A 257 -11.54 -11.52 11.37
C ASP A 257 -12.21 -12.71 12.06
N VAL A 258 -12.28 -13.81 11.31
CA VAL A 258 -12.92 -15.05 11.77
C VAL A 258 -12.18 -15.67 12.95
N PHE A 259 -10.86 -15.52 13.05
CA PHE A 259 -10.06 -16.14 14.11
C PHE A 259 -10.23 -15.40 15.43
N ASN A 260 -10.25 -14.06 15.37
CA ASN A 260 -10.49 -13.23 16.55
C ASN A 260 -11.99 -13.02 16.83
N ARG A 261 -12.87 -13.44 15.92
CA ARG A 261 -14.33 -13.28 16.00
C ARG A 261 -14.75 -11.81 16.08
N LEU A 262 -14.03 -10.95 15.37
CA LEU A 262 -14.23 -9.52 15.31
C LEU A 262 -14.75 -9.11 13.93
N CYS A 263 -15.60 -8.10 13.91
CA CYS A 263 -16.12 -7.48 12.72
C CYS A 263 -15.79 -5.99 12.76
N THR A 264 -15.05 -5.53 11.76
CA THR A 264 -14.72 -4.12 11.56
C THR A 264 -15.64 -3.52 10.52
N ILE A 265 -16.51 -2.61 10.94
CA ILE A 265 -17.39 -1.86 10.07
C ILE A 265 -16.68 -0.57 9.70
N PHE A 266 -16.39 -0.42 8.42
CA PHE A 266 -15.77 0.78 7.86
C PHE A 266 -16.83 1.63 7.18
N ARG A 267 -17.00 2.87 7.65
CA ARG A 267 -17.78 3.91 6.99
C ARG A 267 -16.82 4.79 6.20
N PHE A 268 -17.10 5.00 4.93
CA PHE A 268 -16.17 5.68 4.05
C PHE A 268 -16.87 6.41 2.92
N ILE A 269 -16.10 7.28 2.27
CA ILE A 269 -16.51 8.01 1.08
C ILE A 269 -15.53 7.74 -0.06
N PRO A 270 -16.00 7.30 -1.24
CA PRO A 270 -15.17 7.23 -2.44
C PRO A 270 -14.72 8.64 -2.86
N ILE A 271 -13.40 8.86 -2.95
CA ILE A 271 -12.82 10.18 -3.29
C ILE A 271 -12.20 10.22 -4.69
N ALA A 272 -11.67 9.09 -5.15
CA ALA A 272 -11.09 8.95 -6.48
C ALA A 272 -11.26 7.52 -7.00
N GLN A 273 -11.38 7.38 -8.32
CA GLN A 273 -11.41 6.09 -8.99
C GLN A 273 -10.30 6.05 -10.04
N HIS A 274 -9.42 5.05 -9.91
CA HIS A 274 -8.33 4.80 -10.84
C HIS A 274 -8.44 3.37 -11.35
N ASP A 275 -8.88 3.22 -12.59
CA ASP A 275 -9.16 1.94 -13.24
C ASP A 275 -10.06 1.03 -12.39
N ARG A 276 -9.43 0.08 -11.69
CA ARG A 276 -10.08 -0.98 -10.90
C ARG A 276 -10.00 -0.74 -9.40
N ASN A 277 -9.30 0.31 -8.99
CA ASN A 277 -9.13 0.67 -7.60
C ASN A 277 -9.92 1.94 -7.30
N ILE A 278 -10.54 1.96 -6.14
CA ILE A 278 -11.32 3.09 -5.65
C ILE A 278 -10.64 3.53 -4.37
N THR A 279 -10.07 4.73 -4.39
CA THR A 279 -9.53 5.35 -3.19
C THR A 279 -10.68 5.93 -2.39
N PHE A 280 -10.72 5.63 -1.10
CA PHE A 280 -11.71 6.16 -0.19
C PHE A 280 -11.07 6.95 0.95
N TYR A 281 -11.87 7.84 1.53
CA TYR A 281 -11.58 8.50 2.79
C TYR A 281 -12.43 7.88 3.90
N LYS A 282 -11.80 7.52 5.02
CA LYS A 282 -12.50 6.95 6.17
C LYS A 282 -13.28 8.05 6.91
N LEU A 283 -14.55 7.80 7.18
CA LEU A 283 -15.37 8.63 8.05
C LEU A 283 -15.27 8.13 9.48
N SER A 284 -15.58 6.86 9.68
CA SER A 284 -15.49 6.18 10.96
C SER A 284 -15.17 4.71 10.74
N SER A 285 -14.62 4.08 11.78
CA SER A 285 -14.47 2.63 11.83
C SER A 285 -14.93 2.14 13.17
N SER A 286 -15.50 0.95 13.18
CA SER A 286 -15.96 0.34 14.39
C SER A 286 -15.59 -1.12 14.46
N GLU A 287 -14.93 -1.53 15.54
CA GLU A 287 -14.63 -2.93 15.78
C GLU A 287 -15.60 -3.47 16.83
N ILE A 288 -16.41 -4.43 16.43
CA ILE A 288 -17.40 -5.06 17.29
C ILE A 288 -17.26 -6.59 17.22
N PRO A 289 -17.72 -7.32 18.25
CA PRO A 289 -17.81 -8.77 18.16
C PRO A 289 -18.69 -9.21 16.98
N LEU A 290 -18.29 -10.28 16.29
CA LEU A 290 -19.03 -10.80 15.12
C LEU A 290 -20.49 -11.16 15.46
N ALA A 291 -20.74 -11.62 16.69
CA ALA A 291 -22.10 -11.89 17.17
C ALA A 291 -22.98 -10.62 17.14
N GLN A 292 -22.41 -9.48 17.55
CA GLN A 292 -23.11 -8.19 17.54
C GLN A 292 -23.38 -7.70 16.11
N ALA A 293 -22.44 -7.91 15.18
CA ALA A 293 -22.63 -7.54 13.77
C ALA A 293 -23.75 -8.35 13.08
N LEU A 294 -24.08 -9.52 13.63
CA LEU A 294 -25.13 -10.42 13.16
C LEU A 294 -26.42 -10.29 13.99
N ALA A 295 -26.50 -9.30 14.89
CA ALA A 295 -27.66 -9.08 15.72
C ALA A 295 -28.82 -8.41 14.96
N MET A 296 -30.01 -8.59 15.49
CA MET A 296 -31.25 -8.03 14.94
C MET A 296 -31.52 -6.62 15.47
N ASN A 297 -32.27 -5.84 14.70
CA ASN A 297 -32.87 -4.60 15.17
C ASN A 297 -33.92 -4.84 16.25
N ALA A 298 -34.37 -3.76 16.89
CA ALA A 298 -35.40 -3.81 17.93
C ALA A 298 -36.74 -4.37 17.42
N ASP A 299 -37.08 -4.16 16.14
CA ASP A 299 -38.32 -4.67 15.53
C ASP A 299 -38.18 -6.10 15.00
N HIS A 300 -37.02 -6.72 15.19
CA HIS A 300 -36.73 -8.11 14.83
C HIS A 300 -36.99 -8.48 13.35
N ASN A 301 -36.74 -7.54 12.43
CA ASN A 301 -37.02 -7.69 11.01
C ASN A 301 -35.83 -7.42 10.07
N HIS A 302 -34.71 -6.90 10.58
CA HIS A 302 -33.48 -6.68 9.81
C HIS A 302 -32.20 -6.78 10.65
N PHE A 303 -31.06 -6.92 9.98
CA PHE A 303 -29.73 -6.85 10.60
C PHE A 303 -29.31 -5.41 10.88
N VAL A 304 -28.77 -5.18 12.07
CA VAL A 304 -28.16 -3.89 12.43
C VAL A 304 -26.66 -4.10 12.52
N LEU A 305 -25.92 -3.53 11.57
CA LEU A 305 -24.46 -3.60 11.56
C LEU A 305 -23.88 -3.06 12.87
N SER A 306 -24.45 -1.99 13.43
CA SER A 306 -23.99 -1.42 14.70
C SER A 306 -25.13 -0.71 15.45
N LYS A 307 -25.21 -0.89 16.77
CA LYS A 307 -26.07 -0.13 17.70
C LYS A 307 -25.34 1.06 18.34
N GLU A 308 -24.14 1.39 17.86
CA GLU A 308 -23.29 2.38 18.51
C GLU A 308 -23.77 3.80 18.24
N ASN A 309 -23.27 4.74 19.04
CA ASN A 309 -23.62 6.15 18.94
C ASN A 309 -23.01 6.78 17.67
N GLU A 310 -23.64 6.55 16.52
CA GLU A 310 -23.22 7.09 15.21
C GLU A 310 -23.23 8.62 15.21
N ASP A 311 -24.07 9.27 16.04
CA ASP A 311 -24.08 10.73 16.22
C ASP A 311 -22.78 11.24 16.85
N ASP A 312 -22.31 10.61 17.93
CA ASP A 312 -21.01 10.97 18.54
C ASP A 312 -19.90 10.84 17.50
N ARG A 313 -19.91 9.79 16.68
CA ARG A 313 -18.90 9.58 15.63
C ARG A 313 -18.94 10.62 14.53
N ARG A 314 -20.14 11.05 14.13
CA ARG A 314 -20.33 12.15 13.18
C ARG A 314 -19.70 13.44 13.73
N ASN A 315 -19.94 13.72 15.01
CA ASN A 315 -19.36 14.88 15.68
C ASN A 315 -17.84 14.76 15.86
N ASP A 316 -17.34 13.60 16.28
CA ASP A 316 -15.90 13.32 16.43
C ASP A 316 -15.16 13.49 15.10
N PHE A 317 -15.74 12.99 14.01
CA PHE A 317 -15.20 13.18 12.66
C PHE A 317 -15.09 14.67 12.30
N LEU A 318 -16.16 15.44 12.55
CA LEU A 318 -16.20 16.86 12.23
C LEU A 318 -15.19 17.65 13.07
N ASN A 319 -15.09 17.35 14.37
CA ASN A 319 -14.13 17.96 15.28
C ASN A 319 -12.69 17.67 14.85
N ALA A 320 -12.37 16.40 14.55
CA ALA A 320 -11.05 16.01 14.06
C ALA A 320 -10.69 16.71 12.74
N LEU A 321 -11.66 16.94 11.86
CA LEU A 321 -11.45 17.68 10.62
C LEU A 321 -11.18 19.18 10.88
N PHE A 322 -11.89 19.80 11.83
CA PHE A 322 -11.64 21.17 12.25
C PHE A 322 -10.25 21.34 12.86
N GLU A 323 -9.83 20.43 13.74
CA GLU A 323 -8.49 20.44 14.33
C GLU A 323 -7.41 20.32 13.26
N LYS A 324 -7.55 19.38 12.31
CA LYS A 324 -6.62 19.25 11.19
C LYS A 324 -6.56 20.51 10.33
N LYS A 325 -7.69 21.18 10.11
CA LYS A 325 -7.72 22.45 9.38
C LYS A 325 -6.98 23.55 10.13
N GLN A 326 -7.20 23.69 11.44
CA GLN A 326 -6.52 24.68 12.26
C GLN A 326 -5.01 24.45 12.28
N GLN A 327 -4.57 23.20 12.45
CA GLN A 327 -3.16 22.83 12.38
C GLN A 327 -2.55 23.20 11.02
N PHE A 328 -3.25 22.87 9.92
CA PHE A 328 -2.78 23.22 8.58
C PHE A 328 -2.70 24.73 8.34
N GLU A 329 -3.64 25.52 8.89
CA GLU A 329 -3.62 26.99 8.81
C GLU A 329 -2.45 27.57 9.62
N LEU A 330 -2.15 27.02 10.80
CA LEU A 330 -1.00 27.40 11.61
C LEU A 330 0.33 27.07 10.92
N GLU A 331 0.46 25.89 10.33
CA GLU A 331 1.65 25.48 9.56
C GLU A 331 1.85 26.37 8.33
N GLN A 332 0.78 26.68 7.59
CA GLN A 332 0.81 27.62 6.46
C GLN A 332 1.28 29.00 6.89
N GLN A 333 0.82 29.48 8.04
CA GLN A 333 1.23 30.77 8.58
C GLN A 333 2.71 30.74 8.99
N GLY A 334 3.15 29.70 9.70
CA GLY A 334 4.56 29.52 10.07
C GLY A 334 5.49 29.50 8.85
N LEU A 335 5.12 28.77 7.79
CA LEU A 335 5.86 28.73 6.54
C LEU A 335 5.93 30.11 5.85
N ARG A 336 4.85 30.89 5.89
CA ARG A 336 4.84 32.26 5.32
C ARG A 336 5.72 33.21 6.12
N GLU A 337 5.70 33.10 7.45
CA GLU A 337 6.56 33.88 8.33
C GLU A 337 8.04 33.53 8.13
N GLU A 338 8.36 32.25 8.01
CA GLU A 338 9.72 31.78 7.73
C GLU A 338 10.20 32.24 6.36
N GLN A 339 9.36 32.10 5.31
CA GLN A 339 9.68 32.66 3.99
C GLN A 339 9.84 34.18 4.02
N GLY A 340 9.05 34.88 4.83
CA GLY A 340 9.18 36.32 5.07
C GLY A 340 10.52 36.66 5.72
N ARG A 341 10.95 35.91 6.73
CA ARG A 341 12.25 36.07 7.39
C ARG A 341 13.41 35.80 6.44
N THR A 342 13.34 34.72 5.66
CA THR A 342 14.37 34.39 4.67
C THR A 342 14.50 35.48 3.62
N LYS A 343 13.37 35.99 3.09
CA LYS A 343 13.40 37.12 2.13
C LYS A 343 13.96 38.39 2.74
N ALA A 344 13.59 38.71 3.99
CA ALA A 344 14.11 39.89 4.67
C ALA A 344 15.62 39.78 4.94
N GLU A 345 16.11 38.59 5.31
CA GLU A 345 17.54 38.36 5.52
C GLU A 345 18.32 38.39 4.21
N GLU A 346 17.80 37.79 3.13
CA GLU A 346 18.38 37.92 1.79
C GLU A 346 18.48 39.38 1.34
N GLU A 347 17.47 40.20 1.66
CA GLU A 347 17.46 41.61 1.30
C GLU A 347 18.46 42.43 2.14
N ARG A 348 18.63 42.09 3.43
CA ARG A 348 19.68 42.66 4.29
C ARG A 348 21.07 42.30 3.78
N VAL A 349 21.33 41.03 3.46
CA VAL A 349 22.60 40.58 2.89
C VAL A 349 22.88 41.30 1.57
N LYS A 350 21.89 41.43 0.67
CA LYS A 350 22.04 42.20 -0.58
C LYS A 350 22.36 43.68 -0.34
N GLN A 351 21.75 44.30 0.66
CA GLN A 351 22.06 45.69 1.02
C GLN A 351 23.47 45.83 1.59
N GLU A 352 23.91 44.87 2.39
CA GLU A 352 25.25 44.84 2.99
C GLU A 352 26.34 44.56 1.95
N GLU A 353 26.09 43.64 1.01
CA GLU A 353 26.96 43.41 -0.15
C GLU A 353 27.06 44.66 -1.05
N LYS A 354 25.95 45.37 -1.28
CA LYS A 354 25.98 46.64 -2.02
C LYS A 354 26.82 47.69 -1.29
N LYS A 355 26.69 47.78 0.04
CA LYS A 355 27.53 48.68 0.87
C LYS A 355 29.01 48.28 0.80
N GLN A 356 29.34 47.01 0.96
CA GLN A 356 30.72 46.52 0.82
C GLN A 356 31.29 46.79 -0.58
N ARG A 357 30.54 46.51 -1.65
CA ARG A 357 30.95 46.83 -3.02
C ARG A 357 31.19 48.32 -3.23
N SER A 358 30.37 49.18 -2.61
CA SER A 358 30.59 50.63 -2.67
C SER A 358 31.86 51.08 -1.93
N ARG A 359 32.16 50.48 -0.78
CA ARG A 359 33.42 50.72 -0.03
C ARG A 359 34.64 50.28 -0.82
N LEU A 360 34.64 49.05 -1.35
CA LEU A 360 35.74 48.53 -2.17
C LEU A 360 35.98 49.39 -3.42
N ARG A 361 34.93 49.94 -4.03
CA ARG A 361 35.08 50.87 -5.17
C ARG A 361 35.69 52.21 -4.75
N ALA A 362 35.32 52.74 -3.58
CA ALA A 362 35.90 53.98 -3.07
C ALA A 362 37.39 53.80 -2.72
N GLU A 363 37.75 52.70 -2.05
CA GLU A 363 39.15 52.36 -1.74
C GLU A 363 39.98 52.15 -3.01
N ALA A 364 39.43 51.49 -4.03
CA ALA A 364 40.10 51.31 -5.31
C ALA A 364 40.35 52.65 -6.03
N ALA A 365 39.38 53.58 -5.99
CA ALA A 365 39.54 54.92 -6.57
C ALA A 365 40.60 55.75 -5.83
N GLU A 366 40.65 55.65 -4.49
CA GLU A 366 41.67 56.31 -3.67
C GLU A 366 43.08 55.75 -3.95
N MET A 367 43.21 54.44 -4.04
CA MET A 367 44.47 53.78 -4.43
C MET A 367 44.91 54.16 -5.85
N GLN A 368 43.97 54.35 -6.77
CA GLN A 368 44.27 54.80 -8.13
C GLN A 368 44.80 56.24 -8.14
N MET A 369 44.19 57.14 -7.36
CA MET A 369 44.70 58.51 -7.18
C MET A 369 46.10 58.54 -6.55
N LEU A 370 46.36 57.70 -5.55
CA LEU A 370 47.69 57.59 -4.95
C LEU A 370 48.75 57.09 -5.94
N ARG A 371 48.39 56.15 -6.82
CA ARG A 371 49.28 55.68 -7.88
C ARG A 371 49.58 56.76 -8.91
N GLN A 372 48.58 57.50 -9.36
CA GLN A 372 48.79 58.62 -10.29
C GLN A 372 49.72 59.67 -9.70
N ARG A 373 49.57 59.98 -8.41
CA ARG A 373 50.44 60.92 -7.71
C ARG A 373 51.87 60.41 -7.53
N ALA A 374 52.05 59.10 -7.40
CA ALA A 374 53.37 58.48 -7.35
C ALA A 374 54.05 58.47 -8.72
N GLU A 375 53.30 58.20 -9.80
CA GLU A 375 53.79 58.31 -11.18
C GLU A 375 54.20 59.74 -11.53
N GLU A 376 53.41 60.76 -11.16
CA GLU A 376 53.78 62.16 -11.36
C GLU A 376 55.10 62.54 -10.67
N LEU A 377 55.34 62.01 -9.46
CA LEU A 377 56.59 62.22 -8.73
C LEU A 377 57.78 61.47 -9.34
N GLU A 378 57.56 60.27 -9.87
CA GLU A 378 58.59 59.51 -10.61
C GLU A 378 58.95 60.21 -11.93
N ASP A 379 57.95 60.70 -12.67
CA ASP A 379 58.15 61.43 -13.93
C ASP A 379 58.94 62.74 -13.71
N GLU A 380 58.64 63.50 -12.65
CA GLU A 380 59.44 64.68 -12.25
C GLU A 380 60.90 64.34 -11.88
N GLN A 381 61.14 63.13 -11.37
CA GLN A 381 62.46 62.67 -10.97
C GLN A 381 63.26 62.18 -12.19
N VAL A 382 62.60 61.49 -13.12
CA VAL A 382 63.15 61.08 -14.42
C VAL A 382 63.48 62.30 -15.28
N GLU A 383 62.63 63.32 -15.31
CA GLU A 383 62.88 64.54 -16.07
C GLU A 383 64.12 65.29 -15.54
N ARG A 384 64.29 65.36 -14.22
CA ARG A 384 65.51 65.90 -13.58
C ARG A 384 66.76 65.10 -13.93
N GLU A 385 66.71 63.77 -13.90
CA GLU A 385 67.83 62.92 -14.33
C GLU A 385 68.16 63.09 -15.82
N MET A 386 67.14 63.26 -16.67
CA MET A 386 67.30 63.43 -18.10
C MET A 386 67.97 64.78 -18.43
N GLN A 387 67.58 65.85 -17.75
CA GLN A 387 68.22 67.17 -17.84
C GLN A 387 69.69 67.11 -17.36
N GLU A 388 69.98 66.36 -16.30
CA GLU A 388 71.36 66.20 -15.81
C GLU A 388 72.23 65.36 -16.76
N ARG A 389 71.66 64.32 -17.41
CA ARG A 389 72.32 63.56 -18.48
C ARG A 389 72.61 64.42 -19.71
N ALA A 390 71.68 65.26 -20.14
CA ALA A 390 71.88 66.19 -21.25
C ALA A 390 73.02 67.17 -20.96
N ARG A 391 73.11 67.66 -19.72
CA ARG A 391 74.19 68.54 -19.25
C ARG A 391 75.56 67.85 -19.26
N ARG A 392 75.62 66.55 -18.90
CA ARG A 392 76.85 65.73 -18.97
C ARG A 392 77.23 65.33 -20.40
N ALA A 393 76.26 65.21 -21.31
CA ALA A 393 76.52 64.94 -22.72
C ALA A 393 77.10 66.17 -23.45
N ALA A 394 76.68 67.38 -23.08
CA ALA A 394 77.17 68.64 -23.65
C ALA A 394 78.64 68.97 -23.31
N LEU A 395 79.25 68.28 -22.35
CA LEU A 395 80.65 68.46 -21.93
C LEU A 395 81.60 67.40 -22.52
N ARG A 396 81.15 66.55 -23.45
CA ARG A 396 82.01 65.54 -24.07
C ARG A 396 82.78 66.14 -25.26
N PRO A 397 84.12 66.04 -25.30
CA PRO A 397 84.90 66.36 -26.48
C PRO A 397 84.49 65.46 -27.66
N ILE A 398 84.26 66.08 -28.82
CA ILE A 398 83.93 65.42 -30.09
C ILE A 398 85.23 64.86 -30.65
N GLU A 399 85.50 63.57 -30.41
CA GLU A 399 86.35 62.68 -31.22
C GLU A 399 86.40 61.28 -30.58
N GLU A 400 85.33 60.49 -30.71
CA GLU A 400 85.41 59.04 -30.58
C GLU A 400 84.50 58.36 -31.62
N HIS A 401 85.12 57.51 -32.43
CA HIS A 401 84.56 56.86 -33.62
C HIS A 401 83.65 55.66 -33.23
N PRO A 402 82.57 55.34 -33.99
CA PRO A 402 81.50 54.45 -33.53
C PRO A 402 81.77 52.92 -33.61
N GLU A 403 83.02 52.46 -33.50
CA GLU A 403 83.35 51.03 -33.75
C GLU A 403 83.75 50.20 -32.52
N TYR A 404 83.75 50.76 -31.31
CA TYR A 404 84.09 50.02 -30.08
C TYR A 404 83.02 50.04 -28.98
N TRP A 405 81.75 50.23 -29.33
CA TRP A 405 80.63 50.24 -28.36
C TRP A 405 80.04 48.86 -28.01
N ASN A 406 80.72 47.76 -28.35
CA ASN A 406 80.19 46.40 -28.23
C ASN A 406 80.73 45.54 -27.07
N GLU A 407 81.34 46.11 -26.02
CA GLU A 407 81.84 45.32 -24.89
C GLU A 407 81.25 45.62 -23.50
N ARG A 408 80.19 46.44 -23.40
CA ARG A 408 79.48 46.67 -22.13
C ARG A 408 78.12 45.98 -21.96
N SER A 409 77.69 45.18 -22.94
CA SER A 409 76.43 44.42 -22.89
C SER A 409 76.53 43.04 -22.20
N ARG A 410 77.64 42.76 -21.49
CA ARG A 410 77.83 41.52 -20.71
C ARG A 410 78.20 41.81 -19.26
N ARG A 411 77.23 42.22 -18.44
CA ARG A 411 77.11 41.94 -16.99
C ARG A 411 76.00 42.80 -16.39
N ASN A 412 74.80 42.23 -16.36
CA ASN A 412 73.69 42.45 -15.40
C ASN A 412 72.33 42.27 -16.08
N SER A 413 72.06 41.04 -16.53
CA SER A 413 70.70 40.52 -16.60
C SER A 413 70.38 39.79 -15.30
N LYS A 414 70.24 40.54 -14.21
CA LYS A 414 69.59 40.07 -12.98
C LYS A 414 68.53 41.11 -12.62
N TYR A 415 67.30 40.64 -12.46
CA TYR A 415 66.04 41.38 -12.31
C TYR A 415 65.26 41.65 -13.61
N SER A 416 64.71 40.58 -14.18
CA SER A 416 63.36 40.61 -14.76
C SER A 416 62.50 39.54 -14.07
N ASN A 417 62.02 39.84 -12.86
CA ASN A 417 60.85 39.15 -12.32
C ASN A 417 59.60 39.81 -12.92
N TYR A 418 59.44 39.67 -14.24
CA TYR A 418 58.11 39.76 -14.83
C TYR A 418 57.52 38.36 -14.69
N THR A 419 56.62 38.22 -13.72
CA THR A 419 55.72 37.09 -13.64
C THR A 419 54.83 37.15 -14.87
N TYR A 420 55.27 36.49 -15.95
CA TYR A 420 54.33 35.97 -16.93
C TYR A 420 53.37 35.09 -16.14
N GLN A 421 52.15 35.59 -15.92
CA GLN A 421 51.02 34.71 -15.71
C GLN A 421 51.05 33.75 -16.90
N GLN A 422 51.50 32.53 -16.63
CA GLN A 422 51.08 31.38 -17.42
C GLN A 422 49.57 31.44 -17.37
N ASN A 423 48.95 31.89 -18.47
CA ASN A 423 47.62 31.40 -18.79
C ASN A 423 47.73 29.88 -18.68
N PRO A 424 47.00 29.22 -17.77
CA PRO A 424 46.82 27.79 -17.93
C PRO A 424 46.14 27.66 -19.29
N SER A 425 46.85 27.07 -20.25
CA SER A 425 46.22 26.45 -21.40
C SER A 425 45.18 25.52 -20.81
N ILE A 426 43.92 25.95 -20.82
CA ILE A 426 42.77 25.12 -20.57
C ILE A 426 42.80 24.09 -21.69
N THR A 427 43.46 22.96 -21.43
CA THR A 427 43.22 21.70 -22.11
C THR A 427 41.79 21.32 -21.76
N THR A 428 40.86 21.82 -22.56
CA THR A 428 39.42 21.53 -22.49
C THR A 428 39.12 20.12 -23.01
N HIS A 429 39.84 19.10 -22.52
CA HIS A 429 39.60 17.71 -22.91
C HIS A 429 39.42 16.72 -21.75
N GLU A 430 39.54 17.13 -20.48
CA GLU A 430 39.26 16.22 -19.35
C GLU A 430 37.83 16.33 -18.75
N LYS A 431 37.04 17.36 -19.08
CA LYS A 431 35.77 17.63 -18.36
C LYS A 431 34.54 16.84 -18.84
N THR A 432 34.60 16.14 -19.96
CA THR A 432 33.44 15.37 -20.46
C THR A 432 33.39 13.95 -19.94
N GLU A 433 34.51 13.23 -19.85
CA GLU A 433 34.51 11.85 -19.32
C GLU A 433 34.25 11.82 -17.81
N ASP A 434 34.93 12.67 -17.02
CA ASP A 434 34.70 12.77 -15.57
C ASP A 434 33.27 13.21 -15.20
N SER A 435 32.67 14.09 -16.02
CA SER A 435 31.27 14.52 -15.83
C SER A 435 30.28 13.39 -16.13
N ILE A 436 30.55 12.58 -17.16
CA ILE A 436 29.71 11.43 -17.51
C ILE A 436 29.86 10.32 -16.45
N GLU A 437 31.06 10.04 -15.97
CA GLU A 437 31.28 9.05 -14.91
C GLU A 437 30.66 9.49 -13.58
N LYS A 438 30.78 10.77 -13.22
CA LYS A 438 30.15 11.33 -12.02
C LYS A 438 28.62 11.23 -12.09
N LYS A 439 28.01 11.56 -13.24
CA LYS A 439 26.57 11.41 -13.46
C LYS A 439 26.11 9.95 -13.39
N LYS A 440 26.91 9.00 -13.89
CA LYS A 440 26.61 7.56 -13.77
C LYS A 440 26.66 7.09 -12.31
N LYS A 441 27.67 7.53 -11.55
CA LYS A 441 27.79 7.22 -10.11
C LYS A 441 26.62 7.80 -9.30
N GLU A 442 26.19 9.03 -9.60
CA GLU A 442 25.02 9.66 -8.97
C GLU A 442 23.72 8.88 -9.27
N LYS A 443 23.48 8.51 -10.54
CA LYS A 443 22.33 7.67 -10.92
C LYS A 443 22.30 6.33 -10.20
N VAL A 444 23.46 5.67 -10.07
CA VAL A 444 23.58 4.41 -9.34
C VAL A 444 23.28 4.60 -7.87
N ARG A 445 23.80 5.67 -7.26
CA ARG A 445 23.52 6.02 -5.86
C ARG A 445 22.02 6.25 -5.64
N ASP A 446 21.36 6.99 -6.52
CA ASP A 446 19.93 7.25 -6.42
C ASP A 446 19.10 5.98 -6.58
N LEU A 447 19.49 5.08 -7.50
CA LEU A 447 18.85 3.78 -7.67
C LEU A 447 18.99 2.91 -6.42
N LEU A 448 20.18 2.87 -5.82
CA LEU A 448 20.46 2.13 -4.59
C LEU A 448 19.66 2.66 -3.39
N LEU A 449 19.34 3.95 -3.36
CA LEU A 449 18.58 4.57 -2.27
C LEU A 449 17.06 4.55 -2.47
N SER A 450 16.58 4.37 -3.71
CA SER A 450 15.14 4.46 -4.04
C SER A 450 14.46 3.10 -4.24
N GLN A 451 15.17 2.09 -4.74
CA GLN A 451 14.53 0.81 -5.07
C GLN A 451 14.11 0.04 -3.80
N PRO A 452 12.90 -0.53 -3.71
CA PRO A 452 12.48 -1.31 -2.54
C PRO A 452 13.25 -2.63 -2.42
N ILE A 453 13.59 -2.98 -1.18
CA ILE A 453 14.28 -4.19 -0.73
C ILE A 453 13.36 -4.95 0.22
N THR A 454 13.28 -6.26 0.03
CA THR A 454 12.49 -7.16 0.87
C THR A 454 12.97 -7.09 2.33
N GLY A 455 12.03 -6.92 3.27
CA GLY A 455 12.34 -6.86 4.71
C GLY A 455 12.80 -5.48 5.19
N GLU A 456 12.61 -4.42 4.40
CA GLU A 456 12.88 -3.03 4.82
C GLU A 456 12.15 -2.60 6.08
N LEU A 457 10.95 -3.14 6.28
CA LEU A 457 10.14 -2.88 7.46
C LEU A 457 10.78 -3.41 8.75
N TYR A 458 11.89 -4.16 8.67
CA TYR A 458 12.60 -4.69 9.85
C TYR A 458 13.56 -3.68 10.50
N ILE A 459 13.83 -2.56 9.83
CA ILE A 459 14.74 -1.50 10.27
C ILE A 459 13.90 -0.23 10.48
N ASP A 460 14.05 0.42 11.64
CA ASP A 460 13.30 1.62 11.95
C ASP A 460 13.89 2.86 11.29
N GLY A 461 13.03 3.84 11.00
CA GLY A 461 13.41 5.14 10.46
C GLY A 461 13.33 5.24 8.94
N ASP A 462 13.95 6.29 8.39
CA ASP A 462 13.94 6.56 6.95
C ASP A 462 14.67 5.47 6.17
N LYS A 463 14.06 5.00 5.07
CA LYS A 463 14.64 3.95 4.22
C LYS A 463 16.00 4.34 3.65
N LYS A 464 16.25 5.64 3.46
CA LYS A 464 17.52 6.12 2.94
C LYS A 464 18.61 6.14 4.01
N SER A 465 18.28 6.35 5.29
CA SER A 465 19.27 6.56 6.34
C SER A 465 20.14 5.31 6.55
N TRP A 466 19.53 4.15 6.75
CA TRP A 466 20.26 2.90 6.98
C TRP A 466 21.03 2.44 5.74
N ARG A 467 20.51 2.71 4.54
CA ARG A 467 21.21 2.41 3.28
C ARG A 467 22.44 3.29 3.09
N ILE A 468 22.37 4.57 3.45
CA ILE A 468 23.52 5.47 3.43
C ILE A 468 24.62 4.96 4.37
N VAL A 469 24.24 4.49 5.56
CA VAL A 469 25.18 3.90 6.53
C VAL A 469 25.87 2.66 5.94
N ILE A 470 25.13 1.75 5.31
CA ILE A 470 25.74 0.57 4.67
C ILE A 470 26.63 0.97 3.48
N LEU A 471 26.22 1.93 2.65
CA LEU A 471 27.06 2.40 1.53
C LEU A 471 28.36 3.06 2.01
N LYS A 472 28.30 3.83 3.11
CA LYS A 472 29.48 4.38 3.78
C LYS A 472 30.40 3.26 4.26
N TRP A 473 29.84 2.26 4.94
CA TRP A 473 30.57 1.08 5.40
C TRP A 473 31.24 0.31 4.23
N ILE A 474 30.54 0.12 3.11
CA ILE A 474 31.10 -0.53 1.92
C ILE A 474 32.28 0.27 1.38
N ASN A 475 32.16 1.60 1.26
CA ASN A 475 33.25 2.44 0.75
C ASN A 475 34.50 2.37 1.63
N GLU A 476 34.33 2.19 2.94
CA GLU A 476 35.44 2.08 3.90
C GLU A 476 36.08 0.68 3.94
N ASN A 477 35.33 -0.37 3.59
CA ASN A 477 35.76 -1.76 3.74
C ASN A 477 35.98 -2.49 2.40
N GLN A 478 35.67 -1.86 1.27
CA GLN A 478 35.93 -2.40 -0.06
C GLN A 478 37.40 -2.21 -0.44
N SER A 479 38.10 -3.32 -0.70
CA SER A 479 39.49 -3.31 -1.17
C SER A 479 39.52 -3.74 -2.62
N GLY A 480 39.57 -2.76 -3.54
CA GLY A 480 39.51 -2.99 -4.98
C GLY A 480 38.17 -3.61 -5.41
N ASP A 481 38.23 -4.75 -6.10
CA ASP A 481 37.06 -5.45 -6.63
C ASP A 481 36.51 -6.55 -5.69
N SER A 482 37.11 -6.72 -4.50
CA SER A 482 36.66 -7.70 -3.51
C SER A 482 35.99 -7.03 -2.31
N LEU A 483 34.82 -7.56 -1.93
CA LEU A 483 34.06 -7.13 -0.76
C LEU A 483 33.72 -8.35 0.12
N VAL A 484 34.45 -8.50 1.21
CA VAL A 484 34.21 -9.54 2.23
C VAL A 484 33.36 -8.95 3.35
N VAL A 485 32.14 -9.46 3.50
CA VAL A 485 31.15 -8.91 4.42
C VAL A 485 30.85 -9.90 5.54
N SER A 486 30.89 -9.43 6.79
CA SER A 486 30.27 -10.14 7.91
C SER A 486 28.98 -9.43 8.30
N LEU A 487 27.84 -10.13 8.21
CA LEU A 487 26.54 -9.52 8.49
C LEU A 487 26.43 -9.02 9.94
N GLN A 488 27.07 -9.72 10.88
CA GLN A 488 27.13 -9.28 12.29
C GLN A 488 27.89 -7.97 12.45
N LYS A 489 29.01 -7.78 11.72
CA LYS A 489 29.78 -6.54 11.80
C LYS A 489 28.99 -5.34 11.26
N ILE A 490 28.24 -5.53 10.17
CA ILE A 490 27.37 -4.48 9.63
C ILE A 490 26.28 -4.13 10.62
N ILE A 491 25.60 -5.12 11.21
CA ILE A 491 24.56 -4.89 12.22
C ILE A 491 25.11 -4.08 13.40
N SER A 492 26.26 -4.46 13.95
CA SER A 492 26.89 -3.70 15.03
C SER A 492 27.26 -2.28 14.63
N HIS A 493 27.74 -2.08 13.39
CA HIS A 493 28.05 -0.75 12.87
C HIS A 493 26.79 0.12 12.71
N MET A 494 25.71 -0.44 12.17
CA MET A 494 24.42 0.24 12.04
C MET A 494 23.87 0.68 13.39
N LYS A 495 23.95 -0.18 14.41
CA LYS A 495 23.57 0.17 15.79
C LYS A 495 24.46 1.29 16.36
N SER A 496 25.77 1.27 16.08
CA SER A 496 26.68 2.34 16.53
C SER A 496 26.44 3.69 15.86
N GLU A 497 25.90 3.69 14.64
CA GLU A 497 25.50 4.89 13.89
C GLU A 497 24.04 5.31 14.19
N GLY A 498 23.40 4.71 15.21
CA GLY A 498 22.09 5.11 15.71
C GLY A 498 20.88 4.51 14.97
N ILE A 499 21.07 3.47 14.16
CA ILE A 499 19.96 2.77 13.50
C ILE A 499 19.35 1.74 14.46
N SER A 500 18.05 1.86 14.76
CA SER A 500 17.29 0.89 15.54
C SER A 500 16.55 -0.11 14.65
N PHE A 501 16.24 -1.29 15.18
CA PHE A 501 15.53 -2.36 14.49
C PHE A 501 14.27 -2.73 15.27
N ASN A 502 13.17 -2.97 14.56
CA ASN A 502 11.91 -3.46 15.15
C ASN A 502 11.79 -4.99 15.16
N GLN A 503 12.74 -5.70 14.54
CA GLN A 503 12.82 -7.16 14.54
C GLN A 503 14.16 -7.65 15.07
N SER A 504 14.23 -8.95 15.37
CA SER A 504 15.47 -9.58 15.81
C SER A 504 16.58 -9.47 14.76
N ASP A 505 17.84 -9.36 15.21
CA ASP A 505 19.03 -9.29 14.35
C ASP A 505 19.07 -10.40 13.30
N LYS A 506 18.52 -11.59 13.61
CA LYS A 506 18.41 -12.73 12.68
C LYS A 506 17.57 -12.40 11.44
N LEU A 507 16.48 -11.65 11.59
CA LEU A 507 15.61 -11.26 10.49
C LEU A 507 16.21 -10.08 9.70
N VAL A 508 16.83 -9.13 10.40
CA VAL A 508 17.50 -7.97 9.79
C VAL A 508 18.66 -8.39 8.88
N LYS A 509 19.37 -9.50 9.22
CA LYS A 509 20.40 -10.10 8.36
C LYS A 509 19.91 -10.35 6.93
N TYR A 510 18.67 -10.80 6.75
CA TYR A 510 18.13 -11.08 5.42
C TYR A 510 17.96 -9.79 4.59
N THR A 511 17.46 -8.72 5.20
CA THR A 511 17.31 -7.41 4.56
C THR A 511 18.65 -6.85 4.11
N ILE A 512 19.67 -6.92 4.99
CA ILE A 512 21.04 -6.47 4.68
C ILE A 512 21.64 -7.32 3.56
N LYS A 513 21.47 -8.65 3.61
CA LYS A 513 21.93 -9.58 2.57
C LYS A 513 21.34 -9.24 1.20
N HIS A 514 20.02 -9.03 1.13
CA HIS A 514 19.35 -8.63 -0.10
C HIS A 514 19.82 -7.28 -0.63
N PHE A 515 20.08 -6.30 0.24
CA PHE A 515 20.64 -5.02 -0.17
C PHE A 515 22.05 -5.16 -0.78
N LEU A 516 22.91 -6.00 -0.20
CA LEU A 516 24.26 -6.24 -0.71
C LEU A 516 24.26 -6.99 -2.06
N GLU A 517 23.38 -7.96 -2.22
CA GLU A 517 23.17 -8.64 -3.50
C GLU A 517 22.66 -7.66 -4.57
N PHE A 518 21.73 -6.79 -4.19
CA PHE A 518 21.22 -5.73 -5.05
C PHE A 518 22.33 -4.75 -5.44
N TYR A 519 23.16 -4.31 -4.49
CA TYR A 519 24.34 -3.48 -4.74
C TYR A 519 25.26 -4.10 -5.79
N ARG A 520 25.63 -5.38 -5.62
CA ARG A 520 26.48 -6.11 -6.57
C ARG A 520 25.86 -6.14 -7.97
N LYS A 521 24.56 -6.43 -8.07
CA LYS A 521 23.84 -6.48 -9.35
C LYS A 521 23.83 -5.12 -10.05
N THR A 522 23.54 -4.07 -9.30
CA THR A 522 23.45 -2.70 -9.84
C THR A 522 24.80 -2.18 -10.32
N ILE A 523 25.87 -2.40 -9.56
CA ILE A 523 27.23 -2.01 -9.98
C ILE A 523 27.66 -2.77 -11.24
N LYS A 524 27.34 -4.06 -11.34
CA LYS A 524 27.63 -4.87 -12.53
C LYS A 524 26.89 -4.37 -13.77
N THR A 525 25.61 -4.01 -13.64
CA THR A 525 24.80 -3.56 -14.80
C THR A 525 25.16 -2.14 -15.24
N GLU A 526 25.25 -1.20 -14.29
CA GLU A 526 25.33 0.24 -14.61
C GLU A 526 26.78 0.73 -14.79
N LEU A 527 27.72 0.20 -14.00
CA LEU A 527 29.13 0.61 -14.04
C LEU A 527 30.03 -0.42 -14.75
N LYS A 528 29.49 -1.58 -15.15
CA LYS A 528 30.24 -2.70 -15.75
C LYS A 528 31.43 -3.17 -14.90
N LYS A 529 31.38 -2.94 -13.58
CA LYS A 529 32.41 -3.41 -12.63
C LYS A 529 31.96 -4.73 -12.00
N MET A 530 32.84 -5.72 -11.97
CA MET A 530 32.58 -6.97 -11.23
C MET A 530 33.08 -6.81 -9.80
N ILE A 531 32.16 -6.92 -8.85
CA ILE A 531 32.51 -7.02 -7.42
C ILE A 531 32.32 -8.48 -7.00
N GLU A 532 33.36 -9.06 -6.41
CA GLU A 532 33.31 -10.34 -5.72
C GLU A 532 32.76 -10.13 -4.31
N LEU A 533 31.50 -10.50 -4.10
CA LEU A 533 30.82 -10.39 -2.81
C LEU A 533 30.89 -11.74 -2.08
N ASN A 534 31.57 -11.77 -0.93
CA ASN A 534 31.64 -12.95 -0.06
C ASN A 534 30.98 -12.63 1.29
N ILE A 535 29.80 -13.20 1.53
CA ILE A 535 29.00 -12.94 2.74
C ILE A 535 29.25 -14.06 3.75
N LYS A 536 29.83 -13.70 4.90
CA LYS A 536 29.98 -14.56 6.08
C LYS A 536 28.79 -14.32 7.02
N GLU A 537 28.03 -15.37 7.30
CA GLU A 537 26.82 -15.32 8.14
C GLU A 537 27.09 -15.18 9.64
#